data_AF-T2KP20-F1
#
_entry.id   AF-T2KP20-F1
#
_cell.length_a   1.000
_cell.length_b   1.000
_cell.length_c   1.000
_cell.angle_alpha   90.00
_cell.angle_beta   90.00
_cell.angle_gamma   90.00
#
_symmetry.space_group_name_H-M   'P 1'
#
loop_
_entity.id
_entity.type
_entity.pdbx_description
1 polymer ?
#
loop_
_entity_poly.entity_id
_entity_poly.type
_entity_poly.pdbx_seq_one_letter_code
_entity_poly.pdbx_strand_id
1 'polypeptide(L)'
;METNPLITQILKIDYRSYDDYRFSCFFKWCSLYSELGVPLQALTTSKALYSWYCQQWLGLVEKAFKNDCKPYLDAKIQDAIVYLDFLSTYPEAIEGFYPSVLINKIKNDLKPLKKECKHTP
;
A
#
# COMPACT_ATOMS: atom_id res chain seq x y z
N MET A 1 -9.15 -6.25 8.11
CA MET A 1 -7.94 -6.99 7.70
C MET A 1 -7.06 -7.04 8.93
N GLU A 2 -6.94 -8.20 9.55
CA GLU A 2 -6.11 -8.39 10.75
C GLU A 2 -4.65 -8.37 10.34
N THR A 3 -3.97 -7.29 10.68
CA THR A 3 -2.51 -7.23 10.60
C THR A 3 -1.96 -8.21 11.63
N ASN A 4 -1.01 -9.03 11.20
CA ASN A 4 -0.54 -10.14 12.01
C ASN A 4 0.24 -9.60 13.24
N PRO A 5 -0.17 -9.91 14.49
CA PRO A 5 0.46 -9.40 15.72
C PRO A 5 1.95 -9.76 15.82
N LEU A 6 2.43 -10.70 15.00
CA LEU A 6 3.83 -11.07 14.91
C LEU A 6 4.72 -9.92 14.37
N ILE A 7 4.26 -9.10 13.43
CA ILE A 7 5.09 -8.03 12.86
C ILE A 7 5.31 -6.90 13.86
N THR A 8 4.25 -6.46 14.53
CA THR A 8 4.33 -5.42 15.57
C THR A 8 5.21 -5.88 16.74
N GLN A 9 5.20 -7.18 17.06
CA GLN A 9 6.11 -7.78 18.05
C GLN A 9 7.58 -7.77 17.59
N ILE A 10 7.87 -8.15 16.34
CA ILE A 10 9.24 -8.16 15.78
C ILE A 10 9.81 -6.74 15.77
N LEU A 11 9.03 -5.78 15.29
CA LEU A 11 9.42 -4.38 15.15
C LEU A 11 9.37 -3.60 16.47
N LYS A 12 8.78 -4.17 17.53
CA LYS A 12 8.54 -3.51 18.82
C LYS A 12 7.80 -2.16 18.68
N ILE A 13 6.86 -2.09 17.74
CA ILE A 13 6.00 -0.92 17.51
C ILE A 13 4.54 -1.30 17.72
N ASP A 14 3.71 -0.31 18.05
CA ASP A 14 2.28 -0.52 18.12
C ASP A 14 1.65 -0.61 16.71
N TYR A 15 0.42 -1.11 16.64
CA TYR A 15 -0.26 -1.30 15.36
C TYR A 15 -0.50 0.01 14.59
N ARG A 16 -0.76 1.12 15.30
CA ARG A 16 -1.00 2.41 14.64
C ARG A 16 0.28 2.90 13.96
N SER A 17 1.42 2.87 14.65
CA SER A 17 2.71 3.21 14.05
C SER A 17 3.03 2.37 12.81
N TYR A 18 2.68 1.07 12.86
CA TYR A 18 2.83 0.18 11.70
C TYR A 18 1.89 0.54 10.54
N ASP A 19 0.62 0.82 10.83
CA ASP A 19 -0.37 1.19 9.81
C ASP A 19 -0.03 2.55 9.17
N ASP A 20 0.43 3.51 9.96
CA ASP A 20 0.93 4.81 9.50
C ASP A 20 2.13 4.62 8.55
N TYR A 21 3.06 3.72 8.88
CA TYR A 21 4.16 3.35 8.00
C TYR A 21 3.68 2.73 6.69
N ARG A 22 2.78 1.74 6.74
CA ARG A 22 2.19 1.13 5.53
C ARG A 22 1.48 2.17 4.66
N PHE A 23 0.74 3.09 5.28
CA PHE A 23 0.08 4.19 4.57
C PHE A 23 1.10 5.14 3.94
N SER A 24 2.22 5.44 4.60
CA SER A 24 3.29 6.27 4.02
C SER A 24 3.88 5.64 2.75
N CYS A 25 4.06 4.32 2.73
CA CYS A 25 4.49 3.59 1.53
C CYS A 25 3.41 3.65 0.44
N PHE A 26 2.13 3.45 0.79
CA PHE A 26 1.02 3.61 -0.14
C PHE A 26 0.97 5.01 -0.76
N PHE A 27 1.17 6.05 0.05
CA PHE A 27 1.20 7.44 -0.41
C PHE A 27 2.35 7.68 -1.39
N LYS A 28 3.57 7.21 -1.06
CA LYS A 28 4.73 7.29 -1.95
C LYS A 28 4.46 6.58 -3.29
N TRP A 29 3.91 5.37 -3.23
CA TRP A 29 3.51 4.59 -4.40
C TRP A 29 2.47 5.35 -5.25
N CYS A 30 1.44 5.96 -4.63
CA CYS A 30 0.47 6.79 -5.34
C CYS A 30 1.10 8.01 -6.03
N SER A 31 2.11 8.63 -5.42
CA SER A 31 2.80 9.79 -6.01
C SER A 31 3.44 9.45 -7.35
N LEU A 32 4.02 8.25 -7.50
CA LEU A 32 4.57 7.78 -8.78
C LEU A 32 3.51 7.75 -9.88
N TYR A 33 2.28 7.34 -9.54
CA TYR A 33 1.16 7.32 -10.50
C TYR A 33 0.52 8.68 -10.71
N SER A 34 0.70 9.60 -9.77
CA SER A 34 0.20 10.96 -9.93
C SER A 34 0.93 11.69 -11.06
N GLU A 35 2.21 11.38 -11.28
CA GLU A 35 3.00 11.88 -12.41
C GLU A 35 2.44 11.42 -13.76
N LEU A 36 1.66 10.32 -13.80
CA LEU A 36 0.99 9.81 -15.01
C LEU A 36 -0.39 10.45 -15.26
N GLY A 37 -0.66 11.60 -14.63
CA GLY A 37 -1.85 12.42 -14.89
C GLY A 37 -3.10 12.02 -14.11
N VAL A 38 -2.96 11.32 -12.98
CA VAL A 38 -4.07 11.10 -12.03
C VAL A 38 -3.84 11.99 -10.81
N PRO A 39 -4.82 12.79 -10.35
CA PRO A 39 -4.62 13.58 -9.14
C PRO A 39 -4.28 12.70 -7.93
N LEU A 40 -3.19 13.01 -7.22
CA LEU A 40 -2.75 12.27 -6.02
C LEU A 40 -3.87 12.12 -4.99
N GLN A 41 -4.65 13.19 -4.77
CA GLN A 41 -5.78 13.16 -3.85
C GLN A 41 -6.83 12.10 -4.24
N ALA A 42 -7.07 11.89 -5.54
CA ALA A 42 -8.03 10.89 -6.02
C ALA A 42 -7.51 9.46 -5.82
N LEU A 43 -6.19 9.27 -5.92
CA LEU A 43 -5.54 7.98 -5.64
C LEU A 43 -5.60 7.66 -4.13
N THR A 44 -5.14 8.59 -3.28
CA THR A 44 -4.97 8.35 -1.84
C THR A 44 -6.28 8.25 -1.07
N THR A 45 -7.38 8.83 -1.60
CA THR A 45 -8.72 8.72 -1.00
C THR A 45 -9.52 7.52 -1.49
N SER A 46 -9.03 6.79 -2.51
CA SER A 46 -9.71 5.61 -3.04
C SER A 46 -9.60 4.42 -2.07
N LYS A 47 -10.69 4.13 -1.35
CA LYS A 47 -10.79 2.95 -0.46
C LYS A 47 -10.49 1.64 -1.17
N ALA A 48 -10.93 1.50 -2.42
CA ALA A 48 -10.70 0.29 -3.22
C ALA A 48 -9.20 0.12 -3.54
N LEU A 49 -8.52 1.21 -3.88
CA LEU A 49 -7.09 1.20 -4.17
C LEU A 49 -6.27 0.89 -2.92
N TYR A 50 -6.60 1.53 -1.78
CA TYR A 50 -5.91 1.25 -0.52
C TYR A 50 -6.14 -0.20 -0.04
N SER A 51 -7.37 -0.71 -0.16
CA SER A 51 -7.69 -2.11 0.18
C SER A 51 -6.87 -3.09 -0.68
N TRP A 52 -6.78 -2.85 -1.98
CA TRP A 52 -5.93 -3.65 -2.87
C TRP A 52 -4.45 -3.57 -2.47
N TYR A 53 -3.94 -2.37 -2.16
CA TYR A 53 -2.56 -2.18 -1.72
C TYR A 53 -2.27 -2.96 -0.44
N CYS A 54 -3.17 -2.92 0.55
CA CYS A 54 -3.06 -3.72 1.77
C CYS A 54 -3.05 -5.23 1.50
N GLN A 55 -3.79 -5.70 0.49
CA GLN A 55 -3.77 -7.12 0.10
C GLN A 55 -2.41 -7.51 -0.50
N GLN A 56 -1.85 -6.66 -1.38
CA GLN A 56 -0.51 -6.89 -1.92
C GLN A 56 0.56 -6.82 -0.82
N TRP A 57 0.41 -5.89 0.11
CA TRP A 57 1.28 -5.77 1.27
C TRP A 57 1.33 -7.05 2.11
N LEU A 58 0.17 -7.64 2.43
CA LEU A 58 0.11 -8.92 3.14
C LEU A 58 0.82 -10.05 2.37
N GLY A 59 0.62 -10.12 1.05
CA GLY A 59 1.12 -11.21 0.22
C GLY A 59 2.60 -11.11 -0.16
N LEU A 60 3.10 -9.90 -0.38
CA LEU A 60 4.43 -9.63 -0.92
C LEU A 60 5.40 -9.09 0.13
N VAL A 61 4.93 -8.18 1.00
CA VAL A 61 5.78 -7.52 1.99
C VAL A 61 5.82 -8.34 3.27
N GLU A 62 4.67 -8.53 3.92
CA GLU A 62 4.62 -9.21 5.22
C GLU A 62 5.07 -10.67 5.13
N LYS A 63 4.67 -11.36 4.05
CA LYS A 63 5.00 -12.78 3.87
C LYS A 63 6.51 -12.97 3.65
N ALA A 64 7.12 -12.16 2.79
CA ALA A 64 8.56 -12.23 2.53
C ALA A 64 9.35 -11.84 3.78
N PHE A 65 9.00 -10.71 4.41
CA PHE A 65 9.61 -10.26 5.66
C PHE A 65 9.60 -11.34 6.75
N LYS A 66 8.45 -12.02 6.95
CA LYS A 66 8.34 -13.10 7.95
C LYS A 66 9.24 -14.29 7.64
N ASN A 67 9.30 -14.70 6.38
CA ASN A 67 10.14 -15.81 5.96
C ASN A 67 11.62 -15.50 6.18
N ASP A 68 12.04 -14.28 5.82
CA ASP A 68 13.43 -13.88 5.87
C ASP A 68 13.88 -13.52 7.30
N CYS A 69 12.95 -13.05 8.16
CA CYS A 69 13.23 -12.82 9.58
C CYS A 69 13.29 -14.10 10.41
N LYS A 70 12.70 -15.21 9.95
CA LYS A 70 12.59 -16.45 10.72
C LYS A 70 13.94 -16.94 11.28
N PRO A 71 15.03 -17.03 10.50
CA PRO A 71 16.34 -17.45 11.02
C PRO A 71 16.89 -16.51 12.11
N TYR A 72 16.64 -15.20 11.99
CA TYR A 72 17.09 -14.20 12.96
C TYR A 72 16.31 -14.30 14.28
N LEU A 73 15.01 -14.59 14.19
CA LEU A 73 14.15 -14.86 15.35
C LEU A 73 14.57 -16.14 16.06
N ASP A 74 14.86 -17.21 15.31
CA ASP A 74 15.37 -18.48 15.86
C ASP A 74 16.72 -18.28 16.57
N ALA A 75 17.57 -17.38 16.04
CA ALA A 75 18.84 -16.97 16.65
C ALA A 75 18.70 -15.96 17.81
N LYS A 76 17.47 -15.59 18.20
CA LYS A 76 17.16 -14.60 19.25
C LYS A 76 17.79 -13.21 19.02
N ILE A 77 17.99 -12.81 17.77
CA ILE A 77 18.44 -11.46 17.42
C ILE A 77 17.24 -10.51 17.62
N GLN A 78 17.41 -9.49 18.47
CA GLN A 78 16.33 -8.57 18.85
C GLN A 78 16.65 -7.11 18.57
N ASP A 79 17.08 -6.81 17.34
CA ASP A 79 17.34 -5.45 16.89
C ASP A 79 16.18 -4.94 16.01
N ALA A 80 15.31 -4.13 16.63
CA ALA A 80 14.14 -3.58 15.97
C ALA A 80 14.48 -2.62 14.80
N ILE A 81 15.63 -1.94 14.86
CA ILE A 81 16.06 -1.02 13.80
C ILE A 81 16.44 -1.82 12.56
N VAL A 82 17.23 -2.89 12.73
CA VAL A 82 17.60 -3.78 11.63
C VAL A 82 16.36 -4.39 10.98
N TYR A 83 15.38 -4.84 11.77
CA TYR A 83 14.12 -5.37 11.21
C TYR A 83 13.30 -4.32 10.46
N LEU A 84 13.30 -3.06 10.92
CA LEU A 84 12.62 -1.97 10.21
C LEU A 84 13.31 -1.65 8.88
N ASP A 85 14.64 -1.60 8.87
CA ASP A 85 15.43 -1.39 7.65
C ASP A 85 15.18 -2.53 6.64
N PHE A 86 15.17 -3.79 7.11
CA PHE A 86 14.79 -4.93 6.28
C PHE A 86 13.37 -4.81 5.73
N LEU A 87 12.40 -4.44 6.57
CA LEU A 87 11.02 -4.27 6.11
C LEU A 87 10.94 -3.22 4.98
N SER A 88 11.77 -2.17 5.04
CA SER A 88 11.74 -1.05 4.10
C SER A 88 12.13 -1.38 2.67
N THR A 89 12.76 -2.54 2.43
CA THR A 89 13.17 -2.96 1.08
C THR A 89 12.08 -3.69 0.31
N TYR A 90 11.10 -4.29 1.00
CA TYR A 90 10.06 -5.09 0.36
C TYR A 90 8.93 -4.31 -0.36
N PRO A 91 8.57 -3.07 0.02
CA PRO A 91 7.52 -2.31 -0.67
C PRO A 91 7.77 -2.13 -2.17
N GLU A 92 9.03 -2.13 -2.62
CA GLU A 92 9.41 -2.10 -4.04
C GLU A 92 8.78 -3.25 -4.84
N ALA A 93 8.51 -4.40 -4.22
CA ALA A 93 7.81 -5.50 -4.86
C ALA A 93 6.38 -5.12 -5.31
N ILE A 94 5.73 -4.15 -4.65
CA ILE A 94 4.41 -3.64 -5.02
C ILE A 94 4.53 -2.59 -6.13
N GLU A 95 5.65 -1.86 -6.21
CA GLU A 95 5.91 -0.84 -7.24
C GLU A 95 5.91 -1.44 -8.65
N GLY A 96 6.30 -2.72 -8.79
CA GLY A 96 6.22 -3.46 -10.05
C GLY A 96 4.80 -3.76 -10.55
N PHE A 97 3.75 -3.53 -9.74
CA PHE A 97 2.37 -3.81 -10.11
C PHE A 97 1.58 -2.55 -10.42
N TYR A 98 1.01 -2.50 -11.63
CA TYR A 98 0.07 -1.45 -12.03
C TYR A 98 -1.37 -1.97 -12.02
N PRO A 99 -2.21 -1.62 -11.02
CA PRO A 99 -3.62 -2.04 -10.99
C PRO A 99 -4.47 -1.20 -11.95
N SER A 100 -4.24 -1.39 -13.25
CA SER A 100 -4.82 -0.62 -14.35
C SER A 100 -6.34 -0.48 -14.26
N VAL A 101 -7.05 -1.54 -13.84
CA VAL A 101 -8.50 -1.55 -13.65
C VAL A 101 -8.93 -0.52 -12.60
N LEU A 102 -8.26 -0.47 -11.45
CA LEU A 102 -8.57 0.46 -10.36
C LEU A 102 -8.22 1.90 -10.75
N ILE A 103 -7.06 2.10 -11.37
CA ILE A 103 -6.62 3.42 -11.81
C ILE A 103 -7.56 3.98 -12.90
N ASN A 104 -7.99 3.15 -13.85
CA ASN A 104 -8.94 3.56 -14.89
C ASN A 104 -10.32 3.88 -14.31
N LYS A 105 -10.76 3.15 -13.27
CA LYS A 105 -12.00 3.47 -12.56
C LYS A 105 -11.91 4.87 -11.92
N ILE A 106 -10.83 5.16 -11.19
CA ILE A 106 -10.59 6.48 -10.60
C ILE A 106 -10.57 7.57 -11.69
N LYS A 107 -9.87 7.33 -12.81
CA LYS A 107 -9.84 8.26 -13.95
C LYS A 107 -11.23 8.51 -14.54
N ASN A 108 -12.08 7.49 -14.63
CA ASN A 108 -13.43 7.62 -15.18
C ASN A 108 -14.36 8.38 -14.22
N ASP A 109 -14.22 8.15 -12.92
CA ASP A 109 -15.01 8.86 -11.90
C ASP A 109 -14.68 10.37 -11.86
N LEU A 110 -13.48 10.75 -12.31
CA LEU A 110 -13.05 12.15 -12.46
C LEU A 110 -13.56 12.82 -13.74
N LYS A 111 -14.04 12.06 -14.73
CA LYS A 111 -14.56 12.67 -15.97
C LYS A 111 -15.88 13.37 -15.65
N PRO A 112 -16.07 14.62 -16.12
CA PRO A 112 -17.37 15.28 -15.99
C PRO A 112 -18.42 14.42 -16.67
N LEU A 113 -19.53 14.14 -15.98
CA LEU A 113 -20.70 13.52 -16.57
C LEU A 113 -21.10 14.38 -17.77
N LYS A 114 -21.07 13.81 -18.99
CA LYS A 114 -21.66 14.45 -20.16
C LYS A 114 -23.13 14.69 -19.83
N LYS A 115 -23.50 15.92 -19.48
CA LYS A 115 -24.92 16.30 -19.42
C LYS A 115 -25.48 16.09 -20.82
N GLU A 116 -26.32 15.08 -20.99
CA GLU A 116 -27.19 15.00 -22.15
C GLU A 116 -28.12 16.22 -22.08
N CYS A 117 -27.75 17.30 -22.78
CA CYS A 117 -28.69 18.38 -23.08
C CYS A 117 -29.75 17.79 -24.02
N LYS A 118 -30.80 17.20 -23.46
CA LYS A 118 -32.03 16.91 -24.19
C LYS A 118 -32.66 18.24 -24.58
N HIS A 119 -32.36 18.71 -25.79
CA HIS A 119 -33.23 19.67 -26.49
C HIS A 119 -34.47 18.90 -26.88
N THR A 120 -35.55 19.08 -26.11
CA THR A 120 -36.88 18.72 -26.57
C THR A 120 -37.42 19.90 -27.40
N PRO A 121 -37.88 19.67 -28.64
CA PRO A 121 -38.42 20.71 -29.52
C PRO A 121 -39.63 21.45 -28.92
#